data_AF-A0A7V6U1G8-F1
#
_entry.id   AF-A0A7V6U1G8-F1
#
_cell.length_a   1.000
_cell.length_b   1.000
_cell.length_c   1.000
_cell.angle_alpha   90.00
_cell.angle_beta   90.00
_cell.angle_gamma   90.00
#
_symmetry.space_group_name_H-M   'P 1'
#
loop_
_entity.id
_entity.type
_entity.pdbx_description
1 polymer ?
#
loop_
_entity_poly.entity_id
_entity_poly.type
_entity_poly.pdbx_seq_one_letter_code
_entity_poly.pdbx_strand_id
1 'polypeptide(L)'
;MSRPTNPRILVTGIPSHLTRLIQRADKAQVYYSEKQRDSEARDNFIQELKNISNTGNYLIGEGAMTALLPSARHIPFWHLYNCVNNGTGLEEVNKEFDICVFTCANLLRKGLSADAEALVLSKLDMPVVMLGIGIQNRPDIEGEDGLPAGTKKLLEVLKSREHYFLTRGENAAGYLRDQGFSYVRPVGCPSLYFRPDNMRKAISRLPEVKVGEGRTVFTGYMGAELETIGDMNALGSDDGRSAYVVQDELLHFDMQLESDANGRAYDS
;
A
#
# COMPACT_ATOMS: atom_id res chain seq x y z
N MET A 1 -28.29 -21.80 -17.40
CA MET A 1 -27.39 -21.32 -16.31
C MET A 1 -26.97 -19.91 -16.67
N SER A 2 -27.38 -18.90 -15.89
CA SER A 2 -26.89 -17.53 -16.10
C SER A 2 -25.38 -17.52 -15.87
N ARG A 3 -24.63 -16.77 -16.71
CA ARG A 3 -23.22 -16.51 -16.41
C ARG A 3 -23.15 -15.87 -15.02
N PRO A 4 -22.21 -16.29 -14.14
CA PRO A 4 -22.00 -15.56 -12.90
C PRO A 4 -21.69 -14.11 -13.25
N THR A 5 -22.47 -13.19 -12.71
CA THR A 5 -22.18 -11.76 -12.76
C THR A 5 -20.82 -11.56 -12.10
N ASN A 6 -19.89 -10.86 -12.75
CA ASN A 6 -18.61 -10.53 -12.13
C ASN A 6 -18.88 -9.83 -10.78
N PRO A 7 -18.16 -10.21 -9.70
CA PRO A 7 -18.37 -9.60 -8.40
C PRO A 7 -18.05 -8.09 -8.46
N ARG A 8 -18.82 -7.28 -7.75
CA ARG A 8 -18.56 -5.84 -7.57
C ARG A 8 -17.55 -5.70 -6.44
N ILE A 9 -16.32 -5.34 -6.78
CA ILE A 9 -15.19 -5.35 -5.84
C ILE A 9 -14.95 -3.93 -5.31
N LEU A 10 -15.05 -3.77 -4.00
CA LEU A 10 -14.56 -2.59 -3.28
C LEU A 10 -13.05 -2.77 -3.07
N VAL A 11 -12.22 -1.80 -3.49
CA VAL A 11 -10.80 -1.74 -3.11
C VAL A 11 -10.57 -0.57 -2.17
N THR A 12 -9.88 -0.80 -1.06
CA THR A 12 -9.50 0.25 -0.11
C THR A 12 -8.18 -0.10 0.60
N GLY A 13 -7.77 0.70 1.57
CA GLY A 13 -6.50 0.55 2.29
C GLY A 13 -5.40 1.43 1.69
N ILE A 14 -4.29 0.82 1.29
CA ILE A 14 -3.16 1.53 0.66
C ILE A 14 -3.59 2.19 -0.67
N PRO A 15 -3.31 3.49 -0.84
CA PRO A 15 -3.73 4.22 -2.03
C PRO A 15 -2.97 3.80 -3.29
N SER A 16 -3.56 4.11 -4.44
CA SER A 16 -2.94 4.02 -5.78
C SER A 16 -2.67 5.45 -6.30
N HIS A 17 -1.98 5.60 -7.43
CA HIS A 17 -1.82 6.91 -8.09
C HIS A 17 -3.19 7.54 -8.41
N LEU A 18 -4.18 6.73 -8.83
CA LEU A 18 -5.55 7.21 -9.04
C LEU A 18 -6.16 7.83 -7.77
N THR A 19 -5.70 7.41 -6.58
CA THR A 19 -6.15 8.00 -5.31
C THR A 19 -5.71 9.46 -5.17
N ARG A 20 -4.56 9.87 -5.76
CA ARG A 20 -4.11 11.27 -5.77
C ARG A 20 -5.01 12.18 -6.61
N LEU A 21 -5.82 11.59 -7.49
CA LEU A 21 -6.78 12.32 -8.32
C LEU A 21 -8.14 12.48 -7.62
N ILE A 22 -8.37 11.87 -6.46
CA ILE A 22 -9.68 11.94 -5.80
C ILE A 22 -9.92 13.37 -5.28
N GLN A 23 -10.98 14.01 -5.75
CA GLN A 23 -11.44 15.31 -5.25
C GLN A 23 -12.42 15.15 -4.08
N ARG A 24 -13.34 14.19 -4.20
CA ARG A 24 -14.32 13.87 -3.15
C ARG A 24 -14.82 12.45 -3.31
N ALA A 25 -15.33 11.90 -2.22
CA ALA A 25 -16.09 10.68 -2.20
C ALA A 25 -17.46 10.96 -1.57
N ASP A 26 -18.50 10.30 -2.05
CA ASP A 26 -19.87 10.44 -1.57
C ASP A 26 -20.54 9.06 -1.67
N LYS A 27 -20.92 8.50 -0.53
CA LYS A 27 -21.45 7.14 -0.43
C LYS A 27 -20.51 6.14 -1.14
N ALA A 28 -21.00 5.38 -2.11
CA ALA A 28 -20.22 4.43 -2.90
C ALA A 28 -19.60 5.02 -4.19
N GLN A 29 -19.60 6.35 -4.35
CA GLN A 29 -19.09 7.04 -5.54
C GLN A 29 -17.84 7.86 -5.20
N VAL A 30 -16.92 7.92 -6.16
CA VAL A 30 -15.67 8.68 -6.06
C VAL A 30 -15.53 9.55 -7.29
N TYR A 31 -15.16 10.81 -7.06
CA TYR A 31 -15.05 11.83 -8.09
C TYR A 31 -13.59 12.22 -8.22
N TYR A 32 -13.08 12.09 -9.44
CA TYR A 32 -11.68 12.30 -9.76
C TYR A 32 -11.48 13.62 -10.51
N SER A 33 -10.33 14.25 -10.32
CA SER A 33 -9.82 15.30 -11.20
C SER A 33 -9.19 14.68 -12.45
N GLU A 34 -9.13 15.47 -13.52
CA GLU A 34 -8.41 15.07 -14.75
C GLU A 34 -6.89 15.02 -14.54
N LYS A 35 -6.37 15.83 -13.62
CA LYS A 35 -4.95 15.94 -13.29
C LYS A 35 -4.76 16.07 -11.80
N GLN A 36 -3.63 15.57 -11.32
CA GLN A 36 -3.21 15.86 -9.96
C GLN A 36 -2.98 17.37 -9.82
N ARG A 37 -3.35 17.94 -8.68
CA ARG A 37 -2.98 19.33 -8.38
C ARG A 37 -1.52 19.34 -8.00
N ASP A 38 -0.74 20.21 -8.66
CA ASP A 38 0.65 20.44 -8.28
C ASP A 38 0.67 21.13 -6.92
N SER A 39 1.59 20.72 -6.05
CA SER A 39 1.80 21.42 -4.79
C SER A 39 2.44 22.78 -5.10
N GLU A 40 1.65 23.85 -5.01
CA GLU A 40 2.09 25.21 -5.36
C GLU A 40 3.20 25.77 -4.44
N ALA A 41 3.51 25.08 -3.33
CA ALA A 41 4.54 25.45 -2.38
C ALA A 41 5.24 24.22 -1.79
N ARG A 42 6.52 24.37 -1.44
CA ARG A 42 7.36 23.34 -0.78
C ARG A 42 6.70 22.73 0.45
N ASP A 43 6.10 23.56 1.32
CA ASP A 43 5.48 23.07 2.55
C ASP A 43 4.27 22.17 2.28
N ASN A 44 3.49 22.47 1.24
CA ASN A 44 2.38 21.62 0.80
C ASN A 44 2.89 20.27 0.28
N PHE A 45 3.98 20.29 -0.49
CA PHE A 45 4.61 19.08 -1.00
C PHE A 45 5.15 18.18 0.13
N ILE A 46 5.86 18.76 1.11
CA ILE A 46 6.35 18.02 2.28
C ILE A 46 5.18 17.48 3.10
N GLN A 47 4.10 18.24 3.25
CA GLN A 47 2.92 17.77 3.97
C GLN A 47 2.22 16.62 3.24
N GLU A 48 2.15 16.65 1.90
CA GLU A 48 1.68 15.53 1.10
C GLU A 48 2.54 14.29 1.31
N LEU A 49 3.87 14.40 1.24
CA LEU A 49 4.79 13.28 1.50
C LEU A 49 4.61 12.69 2.89
N LYS A 50 4.48 13.53 3.92
CA LYS A 50 4.20 13.09 5.31
C LYS A 50 2.90 12.29 5.42
N ASN A 51 1.87 12.68 4.68
CA ASN A 51 0.58 11.98 4.67
C ASN A 51 0.65 10.61 3.98
N ILE A 52 1.65 10.40 3.12
CA ILE A 52 1.84 9.17 2.35
C ILE A 52 2.70 8.16 3.12
N SER A 53 3.57 8.63 4.02
CA SER A 53 4.48 7.89 4.90
C SER A 53 5.50 6.97 4.22
N ASN A 54 5.24 6.46 3.01
CA ASN A 54 6.14 5.67 2.15
C ASN A 54 5.51 5.60 0.75
N THR A 55 6.06 6.30 -0.24
CA THR A 55 5.47 6.32 -1.60
C THR A 55 5.60 4.98 -2.32
N GLY A 56 6.53 4.11 -1.91
CA GLY A 56 6.64 2.74 -2.41
C GLY A 56 5.37 1.92 -2.18
N ASN A 57 4.57 2.25 -1.16
CA ASN A 57 3.25 1.65 -0.95
C ASN A 57 2.28 1.95 -2.10
N TYR A 58 2.41 3.04 -2.86
CA TYR A 58 1.53 3.29 -4.00
C TYR A 58 1.56 2.16 -5.04
N LEU A 59 2.71 1.51 -5.21
CA LEU A 59 2.82 0.36 -6.12
C LEU A 59 1.95 -0.82 -5.65
N ILE A 60 1.66 -0.93 -4.35
CA ILE A 60 0.75 -1.94 -3.80
C ILE A 60 -0.68 -1.65 -4.25
N GLY A 61 -1.14 -0.40 -4.08
CA GLY A 61 -2.46 0.02 -4.53
C GLY A 61 -2.60 -0.07 -6.06
N GLU A 62 -1.59 0.36 -6.81
CA GLU A 62 -1.54 0.28 -8.27
C GLU A 62 -1.57 -1.18 -8.77
N GLY A 63 -0.77 -2.05 -8.17
CA GLY A 63 -0.76 -3.47 -8.52
C GLY A 63 -2.07 -4.16 -8.20
N ALA A 64 -2.68 -3.86 -7.05
CA ALA A 64 -3.99 -4.37 -6.68
C ALA A 64 -5.09 -3.92 -7.65
N MET A 65 -5.15 -2.61 -7.95
CA MET A 65 -6.13 -2.07 -8.92
C MET A 65 -5.93 -2.68 -10.30
N THR A 66 -4.68 -2.73 -10.79
CA THR A 66 -4.36 -3.34 -12.10
C THR A 66 -4.81 -4.80 -12.18
N ALA A 67 -4.63 -5.57 -11.12
CA ALA A 67 -5.01 -6.98 -11.08
C ALA A 67 -6.52 -7.23 -11.01
N LEU A 68 -7.30 -6.28 -10.48
CA LEU A 68 -8.73 -6.46 -10.19
C LEU A 68 -9.65 -5.72 -11.16
N LEU A 69 -9.12 -4.82 -11.99
CA LEU A 69 -9.87 -4.17 -13.05
C LEU A 69 -10.37 -5.18 -14.10
N PRO A 70 -11.53 -4.95 -14.74
CA PRO A 70 -12.38 -3.75 -14.60
C PRO A 70 -13.40 -3.83 -13.46
N SER A 71 -13.40 -4.90 -12.66
CA SER A 71 -14.48 -5.19 -11.70
C SER A 71 -14.30 -4.49 -10.34
N ALA A 72 -13.14 -3.87 -10.12
CA ALA A 72 -12.80 -3.12 -8.92
C ALA A 72 -13.08 -1.62 -9.05
N ARG A 73 -13.62 -1.05 -7.97
CA ARG A 73 -13.68 0.40 -7.74
C ARG A 73 -13.03 0.71 -6.40
N HIS A 74 -12.14 1.69 -6.41
CA HIS A 74 -11.48 2.16 -5.21
C HIS A 74 -12.37 3.14 -4.44
N ILE A 75 -12.61 2.89 -3.16
CA ILE A 75 -13.17 3.87 -2.22
C ILE A 75 -12.09 4.19 -1.19
N PRO A 76 -11.70 5.47 -1.03
CA PRO A 76 -10.59 5.80 -0.13
C PRO A 76 -10.95 5.48 1.32
N PHE A 77 -9.99 4.95 2.06
CA PHE A 77 -10.21 4.48 3.42
C PHE A 77 -10.70 5.60 4.37
N TRP A 78 -10.17 6.81 4.21
CA TRP A 78 -10.62 7.98 4.98
C TRP A 78 -12.12 8.24 4.82
N HIS A 79 -12.68 7.96 3.64
CA HIS A 79 -14.12 8.15 3.38
C HIS A 79 -14.93 7.09 4.10
N LEU A 80 -14.51 5.81 4.04
CA LEU A 80 -15.15 4.73 4.79
C LEU A 80 -15.12 5.00 6.31
N TYR A 81 -13.98 5.48 6.81
CA TYR A 81 -13.82 5.89 8.20
C TYR A 81 -14.79 7.02 8.58
N ASN A 82 -14.92 8.04 7.73
CA ASN A 82 -15.88 9.13 7.94
C ASN A 82 -17.33 8.65 7.89
N CYS A 83 -17.69 7.77 6.94
CA CYS A 83 -19.02 7.17 6.86
C CYS A 83 -19.41 6.44 8.16
N VAL A 84 -18.47 5.70 8.74
CA VAL A 84 -18.68 4.99 10.02
C VAL A 84 -18.86 5.98 11.16
N ASN A 85 -18.00 6.98 11.30
CA ASN A 85 -18.06 7.93 12.41
C ASN A 85 -19.26 8.88 12.32
N ASN A 86 -19.65 9.28 11.11
CA ASN A 86 -20.78 10.16 10.88
C ASN A 86 -22.13 9.41 10.82
N GLY A 87 -22.10 8.06 10.80
CA GLY A 87 -23.29 7.23 10.70
C GLY A 87 -24.07 7.39 9.38
N THR A 88 -23.40 7.77 8.29
CA THR A 88 -24.03 8.05 7.00
C THR A 88 -23.22 7.50 5.83
N GLY A 89 -23.90 6.97 4.80
CA GLY A 89 -23.29 6.53 3.53
C GLY A 89 -22.72 5.10 3.51
N LEU A 90 -22.48 4.47 4.66
CA LEU A 90 -21.93 3.10 4.71
C LEU A 90 -22.95 2.05 4.23
N GLU A 91 -24.24 2.29 4.46
CA GLU A 91 -25.30 1.37 4.01
C GLU A 91 -25.31 1.25 2.48
N GLU A 92 -25.15 2.37 1.78
CA GLU A 92 -25.02 2.37 0.33
C GLU A 92 -23.75 1.67 -0.15
N VAL A 93 -22.64 1.80 0.58
CA VAL A 93 -21.41 1.02 0.30
C VAL A 93 -21.68 -0.48 0.45
N ASN A 94 -22.31 -0.91 1.54
CA ASN A 94 -22.61 -2.33 1.79
C ASN A 94 -23.56 -2.93 0.74
N LYS A 95 -24.50 -2.16 0.20
CA LYS A 95 -25.41 -2.59 -0.88
C LYS A 95 -24.71 -2.71 -2.24
N GLU A 96 -23.70 -1.88 -2.46
CA GLU A 96 -23.09 -1.69 -3.77
C GLU A 96 -21.97 -2.69 -4.09
N PHE A 97 -21.37 -3.32 -3.08
CA PHE A 97 -20.22 -4.20 -3.28
C PHE A 97 -20.43 -5.58 -2.67
N ASP A 98 -19.92 -6.60 -3.35
CA ASP A 98 -20.08 -8.01 -2.96
C ASP A 98 -18.89 -8.50 -2.13
N ILE A 99 -17.74 -7.84 -2.25
CA ILE A 99 -16.49 -8.17 -1.57
C ILE A 99 -15.61 -6.93 -1.39
N CYS A 100 -14.92 -6.84 -0.28
CA CYS A 100 -13.93 -5.80 0.01
C CYS A 100 -12.52 -6.38 -0.11
N VAL A 101 -11.66 -5.76 -0.92
CA VAL A 101 -10.23 -6.03 -0.97
C VAL A 101 -9.53 -4.90 -0.23
N PHE A 102 -9.01 -5.21 0.96
CA PHE A 102 -8.24 -4.28 1.77
C PHE A 102 -6.76 -4.47 1.46
N THR A 103 -6.18 -3.52 0.74
CA THR A 103 -4.76 -3.51 0.42
C THR A 103 -3.95 -3.06 1.63
N CYS A 104 -2.91 -3.82 1.95
CA CYS A 104 -2.04 -3.53 3.08
C CYS A 104 -0.60 -3.96 2.78
N ALA A 105 0.31 -3.55 3.65
CA ALA A 105 1.71 -3.90 3.60
C ALA A 105 2.06 -4.62 4.91
N ASN A 106 3.10 -4.18 5.62
CA ASN A 106 3.54 -4.79 6.88
C ASN A 106 2.68 -4.34 8.07
N LEU A 107 1.38 -4.63 8.00
CA LEU A 107 0.40 -4.26 9.02
C LEU A 107 0.66 -4.99 10.35
N LEU A 108 1.13 -6.23 10.30
CA LEU A 108 1.46 -7.02 11.48
C LEU A 108 2.86 -6.64 11.97
N ARG A 109 2.97 -5.62 12.82
CA ARG A 109 4.22 -5.19 13.42
C ARG A 109 4.02 -4.47 14.74
N LYS A 110 5.07 -4.43 15.56
CA LYS A 110 5.11 -3.63 16.78
C LYS A 110 4.95 -2.15 16.47
N GLY A 111 4.22 -1.43 17.32
CA GLY A 111 4.07 0.03 17.24
C GLY A 111 3.08 0.56 16.19
N LEU A 112 2.46 -0.31 15.38
CA LEU A 112 1.40 0.08 14.46
C LEU A 112 0.05 -0.44 14.97
N SER A 113 -0.80 0.47 15.44
CA SER A 113 -2.19 0.14 15.81
C SER A 113 -3.11 0.24 14.60
N ALA A 114 -3.99 -0.73 14.43
CA ALA A 114 -4.99 -0.77 13.36
C ALA A 114 -6.42 -0.52 13.86
N ASP A 115 -6.59 0.44 14.78
CA ASP A 115 -7.90 0.74 15.39
C ASP A 115 -8.93 1.24 14.38
N ALA A 116 -8.51 2.06 13.42
CA ALA A 116 -9.38 2.60 12.39
C ALA A 116 -9.85 1.48 11.44
N GLU A 117 -8.93 0.59 11.05
CA GLU A 117 -9.21 -0.59 10.24
C GLU A 117 -10.15 -1.54 10.97
N ALA A 118 -9.90 -1.82 12.24
CA ALA A 118 -10.78 -2.64 13.06
C ALA A 118 -12.19 -2.05 13.13
N LEU A 119 -12.30 -0.75 13.36
CA LEU A 119 -13.57 -0.03 13.39
C LEU A 119 -14.31 -0.16 12.06
N VAL A 120 -13.67 0.21 10.94
CA VAL A 120 -14.31 0.24 9.62
C VAL A 120 -14.67 -1.16 9.14
N LEU A 121 -13.72 -2.09 9.18
CA LEU A 121 -13.93 -3.43 8.63
C LEU A 121 -14.97 -4.23 9.45
N SER A 122 -15.16 -3.92 10.73
CA SER A 122 -16.23 -4.53 11.55
C SER A 122 -17.65 -4.12 11.12
N LYS A 123 -17.78 -3.04 10.35
CA LYS A 123 -19.07 -2.47 9.91
C LYS A 123 -19.40 -2.79 8.45
N LEU A 124 -18.49 -3.46 7.75
CA LEU A 124 -18.72 -3.97 6.40
C LEU A 124 -19.56 -5.25 6.47
N ASP A 125 -20.58 -5.37 5.62
CA ASP A 125 -21.46 -6.55 5.59
C ASP A 125 -20.90 -7.67 4.69
N MET A 126 -19.99 -7.32 3.79
CA MET A 126 -19.37 -8.23 2.85
C MET A 126 -18.08 -8.88 3.39
N PRO A 127 -17.64 -10.01 2.81
CA PRO A 127 -16.32 -10.57 3.09
C PRO A 127 -15.20 -9.59 2.72
N VAL A 128 -14.20 -9.52 3.59
CA VAL A 128 -12.92 -8.81 3.40
C VAL A 128 -11.81 -9.78 2.98
N VAL A 129 -11.04 -9.38 1.97
CA VAL A 129 -9.78 -9.97 1.54
C VAL A 129 -8.65 -9.04 1.96
N MET A 130 -7.83 -9.45 2.92
CA MET A 130 -6.60 -8.74 3.28
C MET A 130 -5.53 -9.04 2.23
N LEU A 131 -5.31 -8.10 1.31
CA LEU A 131 -4.40 -8.26 0.18
C LEU A 131 -3.03 -7.65 0.50
N GLY A 132 -1.99 -8.48 0.45
CA GLY A 132 -0.63 -8.09 0.72
C GLY A 132 -0.33 -7.93 2.21
N ILE A 133 -1.06 -8.59 3.10
CA ILE A 133 -0.76 -8.50 4.54
C ILE A 133 0.61 -9.12 4.84
N GLY A 134 1.48 -8.30 5.39
CA GLY A 134 2.86 -8.63 5.73
C GLY A 134 3.08 -8.56 7.24
N ILE A 135 4.15 -9.23 7.66
CA ILE A 135 4.60 -9.24 9.05
C ILE A 135 6.05 -8.79 9.12
N GLN A 136 6.38 -7.99 10.12
CA GLN A 136 7.74 -7.57 10.45
C GLN A 136 8.06 -7.94 11.90
N ASN A 137 9.35 -8.14 12.21
CA ASN A 137 9.88 -8.26 13.57
C ASN A 137 9.21 -9.38 14.40
N ARG A 138 9.41 -10.64 14.01
CA ARG A 138 8.61 -11.76 14.56
C ARG A 138 9.44 -13.04 14.75
N PRO A 139 10.14 -13.23 15.88
CA PRO A 139 9.82 -14.31 16.83
C PRO A 139 8.61 -13.98 17.72
N ASP A 140 7.46 -14.36 17.17
CA ASP A 140 6.09 -14.14 17.65
C ASP A 140 5.69 -12.76 18.21
N ILE A 141 6.47 -11.75 17.79
CA ILE A 141 6.28 -10.30 17.94
C ILE A 141 6.90 -9.79 19.25
N GLU A 142 7.88 -10.57 19.73
CA GLU A 142 9.13 -10.23 20.46
C GLU A 142 9.08 -9.27 21.67
N GLY A 143 8.14 -9.48 22.62
CA GLY A 143 8.19 -8.86 23.97
C GLY A 143 6.82 -8.46 24.52
N GLU A 144 6.74 -8.13 25.83
CA GLU A 144 5.54 -8.19 26.71
C GLU A 144 4.19 -7.67 26.17
N ASP A 145 4.16 -6.77 25.18
CA ASP A 145 2.91 -6.24 24.60
C ASP A 145 2.56 -6.77 23.20
N GLY A 146 3.46 -7.51 22.51
CA GLY A 146 3.24 -8.10 21.19
C GLY A 146 2.63 -7.13 20.17
N LEU A 147 1.57 -7.56 19.47
CA LEU A 147 0.77 -6.67 18.63
C LEU A 147 0.00 -5.63 19.48
N PRO A 148 -0.09 -4.36 19.02
CA PRO A 148 -0.95 -3.36 19.66
C PRO A 148 -2.41 -3.82 19.76
N ALA A 149 -3.12 -3.33 20.77
CA ALA A 149 -4.51 -3.72 21.05
C ALA A 149 -5.45 -3.50 19.85
N GLY A 150 -5.31 -2.40 19.11
CA GLY A 150 -6.10 -2.14 17.89
C GLY A 150 -5.83 -3.16 16.80
N THR A 151 -4.60 -3.62 16.64
CA THR A 151 -4.23 -4.66 15.67
C THR A 151 -4.74 -6.04 16.08
N LYS A 152 -4.70 -6.37 17.39
CA LYS A 152 -5.36 -7.57 17.92
C LYS A 152 -6.87 -7.51 17.68
N LYS A 153 -7.51 -6.35 17.92
CA LYS A 153 -8.93 -6.11 17.65
C LYS A 153 -9.28 -6.30 16.17
N LEU A 154 -8.44 -5.81 15.27
CA LEU A 154 -8.60 -6.06 13.84
C LEU A 154 -8.58 -7.56 13.53
N LEU A 155 -7.61 -8.30 14.08
CA LEU A 155 -7.54 -9.75 13.88
C LEU A 155 -8.81 -10.45 14.40
N GLU A 156 -9.34 -10.05 15.55
CA GLU A 156 -10.61 -10.61 16.07
C GLU A 156 -11.79 -10.32 15.14
N VAL A 157 -11.91 -9.08 14.65
CA VAL A 157 -12.92 -8.71 13.64
C VAL A 157 -12.80 -9.61 12.41
N LEU A 158 -11.58 -9.79 11.89
CA LEU A 158 -11.34 -10.60 10.70
C LEU A 158 -11.45 -12.11 10.96
N LYS A 159 -11.40 -12.57 12.22
CA LYS A 159 -11.58 -13.97 12.58
C LYS A 159 -13.05 -14.33 12.78
N SER A 160 -13.87 -13.34 13.17
CA SER A 160 -15.30 -13.52 13.46
C SER A 160 -16.15 -13.93 12.24
N ARG A 161 -15.64 -13.73 11.02
CA ARG A 161 -16.27 -14.11 9.77
C ARG A 161 -15.24 -14.75 8.84
N GLU A 162 -15.67 -15.44 7.80
CA GLU A 162 -14.80 -16.10 6.81
C GLU A 162 -14.08 -15.08 5.90
N HIS A 163 -13.09 -14.39 6.46
CA HIS A 163 -12.23 -13.46 5.74
C HIS A 163 -11.04 -14.17 5.11
N TYR A 164 -10.56 -13.63 3.99
CA TYR A 164 -9.45 -14.20 3.22
C TYR A 164 -8.18 -13.40 3.44
N PHE A 165 -7.05 -14.09 3.53
CA PHE A 165 -5.75 -13.48 3.76
C PHE A 165 -4.82 -13.87 2.62
N LEU A 166 -4.47 -12.88 1.80
CA LEU A 166 -3.50 -13.01 0.73
C LEU A 166 -2.21 -12.35 1.20
N THR A 167 -1.26 -13.14 1.71
CA THR A 167 -0.10 -12.62 2.44
C THR A 167 1.09 -12.29 1.53
N ARG A 168 1.98 -11.40 2.00
CA ARG A 168 3.21 -11.06 1.24
C ARG A 168 4.21 -12.21 1.14
N GLY A 169 4.13 -13.20 2.02
CA GLY A 169 5.05 -14.32 2.06
C GLY A 169 4.69 -15.33 3.15
N GLU A 170 5.47 -16.40 3.22
CA GLU A 170 5.19 -17.55 4.08
C GLU A 170 5.23 -17.22 5.57
N ASN A 171 6.09 -16.30 6.00
CA ASN A 171 6.19 -15.93 7.42
C ASN A 171 4.87 -15.34 7.96
N ALA A 172 4.24 -14.44 7.20
CA ALA A 172 2.92 -13.89 7.56
C ALA A 172 1.82 -14.95 7.45
N ALA A 173 1.93 -15.87 6.48
CA ALA A 173 0.97 -16.95 6.32
C ALA A 173 1.02 -17.93 7.50
N GLY A 174 2.23 -18.30 7.95
CA GLY A 174 2.48 -19.08 9.16
C GLY A 174 1.85 -18.42 10.39
N TYR A 175 2.13 -17.13 10.62
CA TYR A 175 1.51 -16.36 11.71
C TYR A 175 0.01 -16.53 11.77
N LEU A 176 -0.67 -16.23 10.66
CA LEU A 176 -2.12 -16.22 10.64
C LEU A 176 -2.68 -17.64 10.83
N ARG A 177 -2.04 -18.66 10.26
CA ARG A 177 -2.43 -20.05 10.51
C ARG A 177 -2.26 -20.45 11.97
N ASP A 178 -1.15 -20.07 12.61
CA ASP A 178 -0.92 -20.32 14.05
C ASP A 178 -1.99 -19.66 14.93
N GLN A 179 -2.51 -18.50 14.50
CA GLN A 179 -3.62 -17.80 15.17
C GLN A 179 -5.01 -18.38 14.85
N GLY A 180 -5.08 -19.44 14.04
CA GLY A 180 -6.32 -20.15 13.72
C GLY A 180 -7.10 -19.58 12.52
N PHE A 181 -6.48 -18.78 11.65
CA PHE A 181 -7.12 -18.33 10.41
C PHE A 181 -7.09 -19.45 9.36
N SER A 182 -8.23 -19.71 8.72
CA SER A 182 -8.40 -20.85 7.79
C SER A 182 -8.08 -20.51 6.33
N TYR A 183 -8.42 -19.30 5.87
CA TYR A 183 -8.30 -18.92 4.46
C TYR A 183 -7.06 -18.07 4.19
N VAL A 184 -5.87 -18.66 4.37
CA VAL A 184 -4.58 -17.97 4.27
C VAL A 184 -3.74 -18.49 3.10
N ARG A 185 -3.40 -17.62 2.14
CA ARG A 185 -2.57 -17.94 0.97
C ARG A 185 -1.43 -16.93 0.78
N PRO A 186 -0.17 -17.36 0.67
CA PRO A 186 0.94 -16.49 0.31
C PRO A 186 0.89 -16.19 -1.19
N VAL A 187 0.91 -14.91 -1.55
CA VAL A 187 0.78 -14.45 -2.95
C VAL A 187 1.82 -13.39 -3.35
N GLY A 188 2.69 -12.97 -2.43
CA GLY A 188 3.69 -11.94 -2.68
C GLY A 188 3.15 -10.52 -2.41
N CYS A 189 4.03 -9.54 -2.57
CA CYS A 189 3.64 -8.13 -2.48
C CYS A 189 2.76 -7.73 -3.68
N PRO A 190 1.62 -7.04 -3.50
CA PRO A 190 0.79 -6.61 -4.62
C PRO A 190 1.48 -5.72 -5.64
N SER A 191 2.60 -5.05 -5.30
CA SER A 191 3.43 -4.32 -6.26
C SER A 191 3.92 -5.19 -7.43
N LEU A 192 4.02 -6.51 -7.23
CA LEU A 192 4.37 -7.48 -8.26
C LEU A 192 3.31 -7.58 -9.37
N TYR A 193 2.07 -7.18 -9.08
CA TYR A 193 0.94 -7.31 -10.01
C TYR A 193 0.79 -6.12 -10.95
N PHE A 194 1.54 -5.04 -10.74
CA PHE A 194 1.45 -3.85 -11.58
C PHE A 194 1.91 -4.12 -13.02
N ARG A 195 3.05 -4.81 -13.19
CA ARG A 195 3.61 -5.19 -14.51
C ARG A 195 4.26 -6.58 -14.47
N PRO A 196 3.48 -7.65 -14.22
CA PRO A 196 4.02 -8.99 -14.00
C PRO A 196 4.82 -9.51 -15.20
N ASP A 197 4.39 -9.21 -16.43
CA ASP A 197 5.10 -9.62 -17.65
C ASP A 197 6.45 -8.91 -17.82
N ASN A 198 6.51 -7.60 -17.55
CA ASN A 198 7.77 -6.85 -17.61
C ASN A 198 8.76 -7.40 -16.58
N MET A 199 8.28 -7.69 -15.37
CA MET A 199 9.11 -8.26 -14.32
C MET A 199 9.60 -9.67 -14.66
N ARG A 200 8.73 -10.54 -15.17
CA ARG A 200 9.13 -11.87 -15.66
C ARG A 200 10.17 -11.76 -16.76
N LYS A 201 9.97 -10.85 -17.72
CA LYS A 201 10.92 -10.58 -18.81
C LYS A 201 12.26 -10.04 -18.28
N ALA A 202 12.25 -9.17 -17.28
CA ALA A 202 13.47 -8.64 -16.67
C ALA A 202 14.26 -9.76 -15.95
N ILE A 203 13.58 -10.54 -15.11
CA ILE A 203 14.19 -11.63 -14.32
C ILE A 203 14.75 -12.72 -15.25
N SER A 204 14.01 -13.12 -16.29
CA SER A 204 14.46 -14.16 -17.25
C SER A 204 15.71 -13.76 -18.04
N ARG A 205 16.01 -12.47 -18.15
CA ARG A 205 17.20 -11.94 -18.82
C ARG A 205 18.39 -11.76 -17.89
N LEU A 206 18.25 -11.98 -16.58
CA LEU A 206 19.36 -11.85 -15.62
C LEU A 206 20.62 -12.64 -16.05
N PRO A 207 20.54 -13.86 -16.62
CA PRO A 207 21.72 -14.57 -17.10
C PRO A 207 22.45 -13.88 -18.26
N GLU A 208 21.79 -13.01 -19.02
CA GLU A 208 22.35 -12.24 -20.12
C GLU A 208 22.97 -10.91 -19.66
N VAL A 209 22.73 -10.51 -18.40
CA VAL A 209 23.24 -9.26 -17.85
C VAL A 209 24.73 -9.39 -17.62
N LYS A 210 25.52 -8.60 -18.35
CA LYS A 210 26.94 -8.42 -18.08
C LYS A 210 27.13 -7.53 -16.87
N VAL A 211 27.48 -8.14 -15.74
CA VAL A 211 27.80 -7.45 -14.49
C VAL A 211 28.92 -6.43 -14.74
N GLY A 212 28.69 -5.16 -14.39
CA GLY A 212 29.62 -4.05 -14.59
C GLY A 212 29.47 -3.24 -15.89
N GLU A 213 28.66 -3.72 -16.86
CA GLU A 213 28.36 -2.97 -18.10
C GLU A 213 26.94 -2.34 -18.10
N GLY A 214 26.10 -2.70 -17.12
CA GLY A 214 24.73 -2.19 -17.00
C GLY A 214 24.66 -0.81 -16.32
N ARG A 215 23.61 -0.03 -16.65
CA ARG A 215 23.18 1.09 -15.80
C ARG A 215 22.52 0.52 -14.54
N THR A 216 23.01 0.90 -13.36
CA THR A 216 22.45 0.45 -12.08
C THR A 216 21.30 1.36 -11.71
N VAL A 217 20.08 0.83 -11.59
CA VAL A 217 18.95 1.57 -11.03
C VAL A 217 18.69 1.01 -9.65
N PHE A 218 18.85 1.84 -8.63
CA PHE A 218 18.56 1.45 -7.25
C PHE A 218 17.05 1.65 -7.03
N THR A 219 16.33 0.55 -6.85
CA THR A 219 14.90 0.57 -6.49
C THR A 219 14.75 -0.09 -5.13
N GLY A 220 14.48 0.70 -4.09
CA GLY A 220 14.37 0.23 -2.72
C GLY A 220 14.01 1.37 -1.79
N TYR A 221 13.65 1.03 -0.55
CA TYR A 221 13.52 2.00 0.54
C TYR A 221 14.90 2.14 1.17
N MET A 222 15.52 3.31 1.09
CA MET A 222 16.73 3.59 1.85
C MET A 222 16.31 3.78 3.32
N GLY A 223 16.39 2.71 4.10
CA GLY A 223 16.06 2.75 5.53
C GLY A 223 16.97 3.70 6.32
N ALA A 224 16.62 4.01 7.56
CA ALA A 224 17.39 4.93 8.41
C ALA A 224 18.66 4.30 9.04
N GLU A 225 19.21 3.21 8.48
CA GLU A 225 20.35 2.49 9.07
C GLU A 225 21.71 2.93 8.49
N LEU A 226 22.80 2.62 9.19
CA LEU A 226 24.17 3.02 8.84
C LEU A 226 24.64 2.55 7.45
N GLU A 227 24.11 1.43 6.94
CA GLU A 227 24.39 0.95 5.59
C GLU A 227 23.90 1.92 4.49
N THR A 228 22.92 2.76 4.80
CA THR A 228 22.36 3.76 3.88
C THR A 228 23.36 4.85 3.51
N ILE A 229 24.33 5.17 4.38
CA ILE A 229 25.42 6.10 4.02
C ILE A 229 26.30 5.47 2.94
N GLY A 230 26.53 4.15 2.99
CA GLY A 230 27.24 3.41 1.95
C GLY A 230 26.51 3.43 0.62
N ASP A 231 25.20 3.18 0.65
CA ASP A 231 24.34 3.23 -0.54
C ASP A 231 24.24 4.64 -1.13
N MET A 232 24.10 5.68 -0.31
CA MET A 232 24.12 7.08 -0.79
C MET A 232 25.47 7.47 -1.40
N ASN A 233 26.59 7.03 -0.81
CA ASN A 233 27.91 7.27 -1.39
C ASN A 233 28.08 6.56 -2.74
N ALA A 234 27.46 5.38 -2.92
CA ALA A 234 27.41 4.70 -4.21
C ALA A 234 26.53 5.44 -5.24
N LEU A 235 25.47 6.12 -4.80
CA LEU A 235 24.65 7.00 -5.64
C LEU A 235 25.36 8.31 -6.02
N GLY A 236 26.27 8.79 -5.16
CA GLY A 236 27.04 10.02 -5.36
C GLY A 236 28.20 9.90 -6.36
N SER A 237 28.47 8.71 -6.90
CA SER A 237 29.45 8.58 -7.99
C SER A 237 28.88 9.21 -9.26
N ASP A 238 29.45 10.34 -9.66
CA ASP A 238 29.05 11.22 -10.77
C ASP A 238 29.27 10.59 -12.16
N ASP A 239 28.75 9.37 -12.38
CA ASP A 239 28.83 8.69 -13.68
C ASP A 239 27.58 8.90 -14.54
N GLY A 240 26.55 9.57 -13.99
CA GLY A 240 25.28 9.88 -14.67
C GLY A 240 24.48 8.64 -15.11
N ARG A 241 24.80 7.46 -14.58
CA ARG A 241 24.18 6.18 -14.97
C ARG A 241 23.24 5.61 -13.92
N SER A 242 23.32 6.12 -12.69
CA SER A 242 22.46 5.71 -11.59
C SER A 242 21.19 6.55 -11.52
N ALA A 243 20.03 5.88 -11.48
CA ALA A 243 18.74 6.51 -11.20
C ALA A 243 18.19 5.94 -9.90
N TYR A 244 17.66 6.82 -9.05
CA TYR A 244 17.04 6.47 -7.77
C TYR A 244 15.61 7.01 -7.73
N VAL A 245 14.67 6.20 -7.26
CA VAL A 245 13.29 6.64 -7.03
C VAL A 245 13.16 7.01 -5.57
N VAL A 246 13.13 8.33 -5.31
CA VAL A 246 12.91 8.85 -3.95
C VAL A 246 11.52 8.45 -3.46
N GLN A 247 11.47 7.92 -2.25
CA GLN A 247 10.26 7.58 -1.54
C GLN A 247 9.87 8.64 -0.51
N ASP A 248 10.46 8.58 0.67
CA ASP A 248 10.25 9.51 1.78
C ASP A 248 11.58 10.00 2.34
N GLU A 249 12.68 9.76 1.64
CA GLU A 249 14.04 10.09 2.09
C GLU A 249 14.19 11.60 2.34
N LEU A 250 13.43 12.44 1.64
CA LEU A 250 13.32 13.88 1.93
C LEU A 250 12.84 14.21 3.35
N LEU A 251 12.18 13.27 4.05
CA LEU A 251 11.72 13.41 5.43
C LEU A 251 12.73 12.90 6.45
N HIS A 252 13.63 12.01 6.04
CA HIS A 252 14.52 11.25 6.94
C HIS A 252 15.99 11.64 6.79
N PHE A 253 16.37 12.20 5.65
CA PHE A 253 17.73 12.63 5.33
C PHE A 253 17.72 14.14 5.04
N ASP A 254 18.88 14.78 5.21
CA ASP A 254 19.06 16.22 4.92
C ASP A 254 19.16 16.47 3.39
N MET A 255 18.18 15.95 2.65
CA MET A 255 18.06 16.17 1.21
C MET A 255 17.36 17.51 0.98
N GLN A 256 18.06 18.43 0.30
CA GLN A 256 17.52 19.73 -0.04
C GLN A 256 16.59 19.61 -1.26
N LEU A 257 15.32 20.00 -1.09
CA LEU A 257 14.38 20.20 -2.19
C LEU A 257 14.41 21.68 -2.59
N GLU A 258 14.99 21.98 -3.75
CA GLU A 258 15.01 23.32 -4.32
C GLU A 258 13.72 23.63 -5.08
N SER A 259 13.11 24.77 -4.78
CA SER A 259 12.00 25.29 -5.58
C SER A 259 12.52 25.97 -6.86
N ASP A 260 11.71 25.96 -7.92
CA ASP A 260 11.93 26.79 -9.09
C ASP A 260 11.78 28.28 -8.78
N ALA A 261 12.06 29.13 -9.78
CA ALA A 261 11.95 30.59 -9.67
C ALA A 261 10.54 31.10 -9.29
N ASN A 262 9.51 30.25 -9.38
CA ASN A 262 8.13 30.55 -9.00
C ASN A 262 7.76 29.94 -7.64
N GLY A 263 8.72 29.39 -6.89
CA GLY A 263 8.49 28.75 -5.59
C GLY A 263 7.95 27.31 -5.68
N ARG A 264 7.80 26.75 -6.89
CA ARG A 264 7.23 25.42 -7.09
C ARG A 264 8.30 24.35 -6.88
N ALA A 265 7.95 23.29 -6.17
CA ALA A 265 8.80 22.12 -6.06
C ALA A 265 8.16 20.95 -6.82
N TYR A 266 8.97 20.17 -7.52
CA TYR A 266 8.51 19.06 -8.36
C TYR A 266 9.05 17.73 -7.82
N ASP A 267 8.23 16.69 -7.96
CA ASP A 267 8.63 15.29 -7.86
C ASP A 267 9.19 14.91 -9.25
N SER A 268 10.48 15.17 -9.48
CA SER A 268 11.14 14.89 -10.76
C SER A 268 11.86 13.55 -10.73
#